data_AF-A0A2E1IM89-F1
#
_entry.id   AF-A0A2E1IM89-F1
#
_cell.length_a   1.000
_cell.length_b   1.000
_cell.length_c   1.000
_cell.angle_alpha   90.00
_cell.angle_beta   90.00
_cell.angle_gamma   90.00
#
_symmetry.space_group_name_H-M   'P 1'
#
loop_
_entity.id
_entity.type
_entity.pdbx_description
1 polymer ?
#
loop_
_entity_poly.entity_id
_entity_poly.type
_entity_poly.pdbx_seq_one_letter_code
_entity_poly.pdbx_strand_id
1 'polypeptide(L)'
;MDLLQRRAFSPMESKAASCPAWLAHHLKQAGGAVPFRQFMDWALNDPEHGYYGSGRARLGPTGDFATSPSLGSDFAALLARQIAAWVPLFPTAAPLSLVEFGPGEGDLAADLITALQELVPDSAERFELVLVEANPGMRERQQRRLLEASSIPIRWSTAEQLQSDPVVGFVVAHEFFDALPVDRLVWCNGSLQLQGVRLSGNQSLETITLPLPSALESSIAEISARCGFAIPPGEVQDGWATEWHSDQAHWFRAIANGLRQGALLVIDYSLEARRYYASRRTDGTLMGYRHQQAINAPLEQIGAQDLTAHLCIDTAIDAAVHSGWRSIDCVRQGEALLALGLAERLHGLQTLAPDQLPQALNRREAMLRLVDPAGLGDFRWMLFGRNLGEVDLRLAGSPNISRSPLG
;
A
#
# COMPACT_ATOMS: atom_id res chain seq x y z
N MET A 1 1.51 -11.05 25.18
CA MET A 1 2.05 -9.88 25.90
C MET A 1 3.59 -9.91 25.90
N ASP A 2 4.21 -10.00 24.73
CA ASP A 2 5.69 -9.83 24.60
C ASP A 2 6.15 -9.51 23.17
N LEU A 3 5.23 -9.07 22.29
CA LEU A 3 5.48 -8.81 20.86
C LEU A 3 5.77 -7.34 20.52
N LEU A 4 5.71 -6.43 21.50
CA LEU A 4 5.84 -4.97 21.27
C LEU A 4 6.99 -4.33 22.08
N GLN A 5 7.86 -5.13 22.69
CA GLN A 5 9.01 -4.62 23.44
C GLN A 5 10.32 -5.33 23.05
N ARG A 6 10.73 -5.25 21.78
CA ARG A 6 12.15 -5.38 21.42
C ARG A 6 12.60 -4.29 20.46
N ARG A 7 13.26 -3.31 21.08
CA ARG A 7 14.41 -2.49 20.65
C ARG A 7 14.56 -2.20 19.15
N ALA A 8 14.43 -0.91 18.85
CA ALA A 8 15.25 -0.09 17.94
C ALA A 8 15.85 -0.80 16.73
N PHE A 9 15.35 -0.43 15.54
CA PHE A 9 16.00 -0.47 14.23
C PHE A 9 17.50 -0.80 14.32
N SER A 10 17.83 -2.09 14.30
CA SER A 10 19.22 -2.50 14.08
C SER A 10 19.57 -2.16 12.63
N PRO A 11 20.72 -1.53 12.37
CA PRO A 11 21.18 -1.31 11.00
C PRO A 11 21.28 -2.64 10.26
N MET A 12 20.87 -2.67 9.00
CA MET A 12 21.00 -3.81 8.10
C MET A 12 22.44 -4.34 8.17
N GLU A 13 22.61 -5.52 8.78
CA GLU A 13 23.91 -6.18 8.78
C GLU A 13 24.21 -6.60 7.33
N SER A 14 25.28 -6.02 6.77
CA SER A 14 25.91 -6.48 5.54
C SER A 14 26.45 -7.91 5.75
N LYS A 15 25.57 -8.91 5.68
CA LYS A 15 25.95 -10.31 5.60
C LYS A 15 25.79 -10.75 4.15
N ALA A 16 26.86 -11.31 3.61
CA ALA A 16 26.84 -11.96 2.32
C ALA A 16 25.74 -13.04 2.33
N ALA A 17 24.69 -12.85 1.53
CA ALA A 17 23.58 -13.78 1.43
C ALA A 17 23.78 -14.71 0.23
N SER A 18 23.33 -15.96 0.31
CA SER A 18 23.40 -16.88 -0.82
C SER A 18 22.50 -16.38 -1.95
N CYS A 19 23.04 -16.26 -3.17
CA CYS A 19 22.24 -15.89 -4.34
C CYS A 19 21.58 -17.13 -4.95
N PRO A 20 20.24 -17.17 -5.07
CA PRO A 20 19.57 -18.20 -5.86
C PRO A 20 20.04 -18.20 -7.31
N ALA A 21 20.07 -19.38 -7.95
CA ALA A 21 20.57 -19.54 -9.32
C ALA A 21 19.79 -18.68 -10.34
N TRP A 22 18.48 -18.56 -10.18
CA TRP A 22 17.62 -17.73 -11.03
C TRP A 22 18.00 -16.25 -10.93
N LEU A 23 18.17 -15.71 -9.72
CA LEU A 23 18.57 -14.32 -9.53
C LEU A 23 19.99 -14.06 -10.02
N ALA A 24 20.91 -15.02 -9.81
CA ALA A 24 22.26 -14.92 -10.34
C ALA A 24 22.27 -14.82 -11.87
N HIS A 25 21.30 -15.46 -12.54
CA HIS A 25 21.10 -15.34 -13.98
C HIS A 25 20.66 -13.93 -14.37
N HIS A 26 19.62 -13.37 -13.74
CA HIS A 26 19.16 -12.00 -14.00
C HIS A 26 20.26 -10.96 -13.75
N LEU A 27 20.98 -11.08 -12.63
CA LEU A 27 22.10 -10.20 -12.31
C LEU A 27 23.19 -10.25 -13.39
N LYS A 28 23.58 -11.45 -13.85
CA LYS A 28 24.58 -11.58 -14.93
C LYS A 28 24.11 -10.96 -16.23
N GLN A 29 22.84 -11.13 -16.60
CA GLN A 29 22.26 -10.50 -17.79
C GLN A 29 22.24 -8.97 -17.69
N ALA A 30 22.05 -8.43 -16.49
CA ALA A 30 22.06 -7.00 -16.21
C ALA A 30 23.47 -6.41 -15.97
N GLY A 31 24.54 -7.17 -16.21
CA GLY A 31 25.93 -6.68 -16.05
C GLY A 31 26.54 -6.88 -14.66
N GLY A 32 25.90 -7.68 -13.80
CA GLY A 32 26.42 -8.16 -12.51
C GLY A 32 25.94 -7.37 -11.29
N ALA A 33 25.41 -6.16 -11.48
CA ALA A 33 24.85 -5.34 -10.42
C ALA A 33 23.67 -4.50 -10.91
N VAL A 34 22.70 -4.26 -10.02
CA VAL A 34 21.51 -3.45 -10.31
C VAL A 34 21.15 -2.54 -9.14
N PRO A 35 20.41 -1.45 -9.36
CA PRO A 35 19.76 -0.70 -8.27
C PRO A 35 18.92 -1.61 -7.38
N PHE A 36 18.85 -1.30 -6.08
CA PHE A 36 18.04 -2.06 -5.13
C PHE A 36 16.58 -2.19 -5.60
N ARG A 37 16.04 -1.15 -6.22
CA ARG A 37 14.70 -1.16 -6.80
C ARG A 37 14.48 -2.30 -7.79
N GLN A 38 15.42 -2.53 -8.71
CA GLN A 38 15.30 -3.62 -9.68
C GLN A 38 15.43 -4.99 -9.01
N PHE A 39 16.29 -5.10 -7.99
CA PHE A 39 16.37 -6.32 -7.18
C PHE A 39 15.06 -6.60 -6.45
N MET A 40 14.45 -5.60 -5.82
CA MET A 40 13.18 -5.71 -5.11
C MET A 40 12.05 -6.09 -6.07
N ASP A 41 12.02 -5.51 -7.27
CA ASP A 41 11.07 -5.88 -8.33
C ASP A 41 11.19 -7.36 -8.71
N TRP A 42 12.40 -7.88 -8.94
CA TRP A 42 12.56 -9.31 -9.21
C TRP A 42 12.21 -10.19 -8.01
N ALA A 43 12.57 -9.78 -6.79
CA ALA A 43 12.26 -10.52 -5.58
C ALA A 43 10.74 -10.66 -5.35
N LEU A 44 9.97 -9.65 -5.73
CA LEU A 44 8.52 -9.59 -5.51
C LEU A 44 7.70 -10.06 -6.72
N ASN A 45 8.07 -9.62 -7.92
CA ASN A 45 7.21 -9.68 -9.12
C ASN A 45 7.74 -10.61 -10.21
N ASP A 46 8.89 -11.27 -10.04
CA ASP A 46 9.34 -12.25 -11.03
C ASP A 46 8.25 -13.33 -11.25
N PRO A 47 7.85 -13.61 -12.51
CA PRO A 47 6.70 -14.48 -12.79
C PRO A 47 6.84 -15.92 -12.29
N GLU A 48 8.06 -16.42 -12.11
CA GLU A 48 8.32 -17.80 -11.71
C GLU A 48 8.83 -17.90 -10.26
N HIS A 49 9.56 -16.89 -9.81
CA HIS A 49 10.31 -16.91 -8.56
C HIS A 49 9.95 -15.79 -7.58
N GLY A 50 9.29 -14.73 -8.05
CA GLY A 50 8.92 -13.58 -7.22
C GLY A 50 7.86 -13.95 -6.20
N TYR A 51 7.88 -13.29 -5.04
CA TYR A 51 6.96 -13.55 -3.94
C TYR A 51 5.48 -13.50 -4.39
N TYR A 52 5.07 -12.40 -5.02
CA TYR A 52 3.75 -12.21 -5.63
C TYR A 52 3.66 -12.80 -7.03
N GLY A 53 4.69 -12.56 -7.88
CA GLY A 53 4.69 -12.92 -9.30
C GLY A 53 4.48 -14.41 -9.56
N SER A 54 5.09 -15.27 -8.74
CA SER A 54 4.95 -16.72 -8.82
C SER A 54 3.60 -17.26 -8.30
N GLY A 55 2.74 -16.40 -7.73
CA GLY A 55 1.48 -16.77 -7.11
C GLY A 55 1.62 -17.58 -5.81
N ARG A 56 2.83 -17.63 -5.23
CA ARG A 56 3.14 -18.40 -4.01
C ARG A 56 2.91 -17.63 -2.71
N ALA A 57 2.81 -16.30 -2.78
CA ALA A 57 2.48 -15.46 -1.63
C ALA A 57 1.27 -16.02 -0.88
N ARG A 58 1.37 -16.15 0.44
CA ARG A 58 0.24 -16.55 1.28
C ARG A 58 -0.09 -15.38 2.19
N LEU A 59 -1.17 -14.67 1.89
CA LEU A 59 -1.60 -13.54 2.70
C LEU A 59 -2.63 -13.99 3.76
N GLY A 60 -2.64 -13.32 4.91
CA GLY A 60 -3.62 -13.52 5.97
C GLY A 60 -3.09 -14.21 7.24
N PRO A 61 -3.97 -14.52 8.22
CA PRO A 61 -3.58 -14.97 9.57
C PRO A 61 -2.77 -16.27 9.62
N THR A 62 -2.92 -17.13 8.61
CA THR A 62 -2.16 -18.38 8.43
C THR A 62 -1.06 -18.26 7.37
N GLY A 63 -0.92 -17.06 6.78
CA GLY A 63 0.07 -16.70 5.78
C GLY A 63 1.30 -16.02 6.37
N ASP A 64 2.01 -15.26 5.54
CA ASP A 64 3.26 -14.58 5.88
C ASP A 64 3.06 -13.28 6.65
N PHE A 65 1.95 -12.58 6.43
CA PHE A 65 1.52 -11.42 7.23
C PHE A 65 0.00 -11.24 7.14
N ALA A 66 -0.58 -10.57 8.14
CA ALA A 66 -2.00 -10.23 8.19
C ALA A 66 -2.24 -8.77 7.78
N THR A 67 -3.07 -8.57 6.78
CA THR A 67 -3.59 -7.25 6.33
C THR A 67 -4.92 -6.95 7.02
N SER A 68 -5.37 -5.68 7.00
CA SER A 68 -6.66 -5.30 7.62
C SER A 68 -7.86 -6.15 7.13
N PRO A 69 -8.03 -6.43 5.82
CA PRO A 69 -9.10 -7.29 5.30
C PRO A 69 -8.99 -8.74 5.78
N SER A 70 -7.77 -9.24 6.00
CA SER A 70 -7.55 -10.64 6.39
C SER A 70 -7.94 -10.96 7.84
N LEU A 71 -8.16 -9.94 8.67
CA LEU A 71 -8.61 -10.09 10.06
C LEU A 71 -10.11 -10.37 10.18
N GLY A 72 -10.88 -10.17 9.10
CA GLY A 72 -12.32 -10.41 9.01
C GLY A 72 -13.08 -9.28 8.32
N SER A 73 -14.37 -9.49 8.08
CA SER A 73 -15.20 -8.63 7.23
C SER A 73 -15.56 -7.26 7.82
N ASP A 74 -15.23 -6.98 9.08
CA ASP A 74 -15.56 -5.71 9.72
C ASP A 74 -14.85 -4.50 9.08
N PHE A 75 -13.60 -4.68 8.66
CA PHE A 75 -12.87 -3.62 7.95
C PHE A 75 -13.59 -3.23 6.65
N ALA A 76 -13.85 -4.23 5.80
CA ALA A 76 -14.55 -4.04 4.53
C ALA A 76 -15.95 -3.46 4.74
N ALA A 77 -16.69 -3.90 5.75
CA ALA A 77 -18.03 -3.40 6.01
C ALA A 77 -18.05 -1.95 6.55
N LEU A 78 -17.00 -1.50 7.24
CA LEU A 78 -16.85 -0.09 7.64
C LEU A 78 -16.40 0.76 6.44
N LEU A 79 -15.46 0.27 5.64
CA LEU A 79 -15.06 0.93 4.39
C LEU A 79 -16.25 1.04 3.41
N ALA A 80 -17.12 0.03 3.35
CA ALA A 80 -18.36 0.07 2.58
C ALA A 80 -19.27 1.23 3.00
N ARG A 81 -19.36 1.55 4.30
CA ARG A 81 -20.12 2.72 4.79
C ARG A 81 -19.53 4.03 4.27
N GLN A 82 -18.21 4.14 4.22
CA GLN A 82 -17.54 5.32 3.66
C GLN A 82 -17.88 5.49 2.18
N ILE A 83 -17.79 4.42 1.40
CA ILE A 83 -18.08 4.45 -0.04
C ILE A 83 -19.57 4.70 -0.27
N ALA A 84 -20.46 4.02 0.48
CA ALA A 84 -21.91 4.20 0.43
C ALA A 84 -22.32 5.66 0.68
N ALA A 85 -21.65 6.36 1.60
CA ALA A 85 -21.89 7.77 1.86
C ALA A 85 -21.57 8.67 0.65
N TRP A 86 -20.68 8.24 -0.25
CA TRP A 86 -20.33 8.98 -1.46
C TRP A 86 -21.22 8.66 -2.66
N VAL A 87 -21.87 7.48 -2.69
CA VAL A 87 -22.72 7.05 -3.82
C VAL A 87 -23.79 8.09 -4.22
N PRO A 88 -24.54 8.72 -3.29
CA PRO A 88 -25.55 9.72 -3.64
C PRO A 88 -24.99 11.00 -4.27
N LEU A 89 -23.67 11.23 -4.16
CA LEU A 89 -23.01 12.40 -4.73
C LEU A 89 -22.72 12.25 -6.24
N PHE A 90 -22.96 11.07 -6.80
CA PHE A 90 -22.82 10.78 -8.22
C PHE A 90 -24.21 10.66 -8.88
N PRO A 91 -24.36 11.08 -10.16
CA PRO A 91 -25.65 11.04 -10.85
C PRO A 91 -26.27 9.63 -10.84
N THR A 92 -27.55 9.52 -10.46
CA THR A 92 -28.23 8.23 -10.19
C THR A 92 -28.19 7.24 -11.35
N ALA A 93 -28.22 7.71 -12.60
CA ALA A 93 -28.23 6.85 -13.79
C ALA A 93 -26.81 6.45 -14.27
N ALA A 94 -25.75 6.99 -13.68
CA ALA A 94 -24.39 6.70 -14.12
C ALA A 94 -23.89 5.35 -13.55
N PRO A 95 -23.28 4.47 -14.37
CA PRO A 95 -22.57 3.30 -13.87
C PRO A 95 -21.42 3.74 -12.97
N LEU A 96 -21.13 2.93 -11.95
CA LEU A 96 -20.04 3.14 -11.01
C LEU A 96 -19.13 1.92 -11.01
N SER A 97 -17.82 2.15 -11.04
CA SER A 97 -16.83 1.11 -10.88
C SER A 97 -16.22 1.22 -9.49
N LEU A 98 -16.22 0.12 -8.76
CA LEU A 98 -15.36 -0.07 -7.60
C LEU A 98 -14.07 -0.74 -8.09
N VAL A 99 -12.98 0.01 -8.10
CA VAL A 99 -11.69 -0.46 -8.58
C VAL A 99 -10.79 -0.75 -7.39
N GLU A 100 -10.19 -1.94 -7.33
CA GLU A 100 -9.18 -2.28 -6.34
C GLU A 100 -7.83 -2.55 -7.01
N PHE A 101 -6.79 -1.86 -6.58
CA PHE A 101 -5.41 -2.05 -7.02
C PHE A 101 -4.68 -3.00 -6.08
N GLY A 102 -4.05 -4.03 -6.67
CA GLY A 102 -3.34 -5.05 -5.90
C GLY A 102 -4.25 -5.73 -4.87
N PRO A 103 -5.36 -6.37 -5.30
CA PRO A 103 -6.37 -6.89 -4.38
C PRO A 103 -5.90 -8.08 -3.53
N GLY A 104 -4.64 -8.51 -3.67
CA GLY A 104 -4.08 -9.66 -2.98
C GLY A 104 -4.91 -10.91 -3.25
N GLU A 105 -5.43 -11.52 -2.18
CA GLU A 105 -6.27 -12.71 -2.29
C GLU A 105 -7.70 -12.39 -2.78
N GLY A 106 -8.10 -11.12 -2.80
CA GLY A 106 -9.45 -10.66 -3.13
C GLY A 106 -10.44 -10.69 -1.96
N ASP A 107 -9.94 -10.82 -0.71
CA ASP A 107 -10.78 -10.79 0.51
C ASP A 107 -11.52 -9.45 0.65
N LEU A 108 -10.79 -8.34 0.49
CA LEU A 108 -11.37 -7.01 0.58
C LEU A 108 -12.46 -6.83 -0.48
N ALA A 109 -12.17 -7.15 -1.74
CA ALA A 109 -13.13 -7.07 -2.83
C ALA A 109 -14.42 -7.85 -2.54
N ALA A 110 -14.30 -9.09 -2.07
CA ALA A 110 -15.44 -9.97 -1.76
C ALA A 110 -16.35 -9.40 -0.67
N ASP A 111 -15.75 -8.98 0.44
CA ASP A 111 -16.50 -8.47 1.58
C ASP A 111 -17.05 -7.07 1.31
N LEU A 112 -16.28 -6.23 0.60
CA LEU A 112 -16.65 -4.85 0.30
C LEU A 112 -17.84 -4.80 -0.66
N ILE A 113 -17.84 -5.64 -1.70
CA ILE A 113 -18.95 -5.66 -2.66
C ILE A 113 -20.24 -6.17 -2.02
N THR A 114 -20.14 -7.21 -1.18
CA THR A 114 -21.26 -7.75 -0.41
C THR A 114 -21.85 -6.68 0.52
N ALA A 115 -21.00 -6.00 1.29
CA ALA A 115 -21.43 -4.95 2.21
C ALA A 115 -22.04 -3.73 1.48
N LEU A 116 -21.54 -3.38 0.29
CA LEU A 116 -22.11 -2.30 -0.51
C LEU A 116 -23.51 -2.65 -1.03
N GLN A 117 -23.74 -3.88 -1.49
CA GLN A 117 -25.07 -4.33 -1.92
C GLN A 117 -26.11 -4.21 -0.80
N GLU A 118 -25.71 -4.48 0.45
CA GLU A 118 -26.58 -4.33 1.62
C GLU A 118 -26.84 -2.86 1.97
N LEU A 119 -25.83 -2.00 1.85
CA LEU A 119 -25.92 -0.59 2.26
C LEU A 119 -26.60 0.31 1.23
N VAL A 120 -26.47 0.01 -0.06
CA VAL A 120 -27.04 0.78 -1.16
C VAL A 120 -27.77 -0.12 -2.18
N PRO A 121 -28.79 -0.89 -1.76
CA PRO A 121 -29.47 -1.87 -2.62
C PRO A 121 -30.04 -1.25 -3.90
N ASP A 122 -30.58 -0.03 -3.81
CA ASP A 122 -31.13 0.70 -4.96
C ASP A 122 -30.08 1.15 -5.99
N SER A 123 -28.80 1.11 -5.62
CA SER A 123 -27.67 1.42 -6.51
C SER A 123 -26.83 0.19 -6.86
N ALA A 124 -27.17 -1.00 -6.36
CA ALA A 124 -26.36 -2.21 -6.54
C ALA A 124 -26.13 -2.56 -8.01
N GLU A 125 -27.17 -2.43 -8.86
CA GLU A 125 -27.10 -2.70 -10.30
C GLU A 125 -26.19 -1.72 -11.07
N ARG A 126 -25.81 -0.61 -10.45
CA ARG A 126 -24.91 0.38 -11.06
C ARG A 126 -23.45 -0.02 -10.94
N PHE A 127 -23.12 -0.93 -10.02
CA PHE A 127 -21.75 -1.26 -9.70
C PHE A 127 -21.18 -2.31 -10.65
N GLU A 128 -19.92 -2.13 -11.05
CA GLU A 128 -19.00 -3.20 -11.42
C GLU A 128 -17.83 -3.24 -10.44
N LEU A 129 -17.27 -4.42 -10.22
CA LEU A 129 -16.01 -4.60 -9.50
C LEU A 129 -14.87 -4.80 -10.50
N VAL A 130 -13.85 -3.96 -10.41
CA VAL A 130 -12.69 -4.00 -11.30
C VAL A 130 -11.43 -4.25 -10.49
N LEU A 131 -10.80 -5.40 -10.72
CA LEU A 131 -9.59 -5.80 -10.03
C LEU A 131 -8.36 -5.55 -10.91
N VAL A 132 -7.48 -4.65 -10.48
CA VAL A 132 -6.25 -4.34 -11.20
C VAL A 132 -5.10 -5.14 -10.61
N GLU A 133 -4.76 -6.21 -11.32
CA GLU A 133 -3.76 -7.20 -10.88
C GLU A 133 -2.76 -7.45 -12.01
N ALA A 134 -1.48 -7.19 -11.72
CA ALA A 134 -0.39 -7.39 -12.65
C ALA A 134 0.09 -8.86 -12.68
N ASN A 135 -0.07 -9.59 -11.57
CA ASN A 135 0.45 -10.94 -11.39
C ASN A 135 -0.57 -12.00 -11.85
N PRO A 136 -0.26 -12.79 -12.90
CA PRO A 136 -1.19 -13.81 -13.41
C PRO A 136 -1.58 -14.86 -12.35
N GLY A 137 -0.64 -15.27 -11.50
CA GLY A 137 -0.90 -16.24 -10.42
C GLY A 137 -1.87 -15.72 -9.36
N MET A 138 -1.77 -14.44 -8.98
CA MET A 138 -2.72 -13.81 -8.05
C MET A 138 -4.09 -13.64 -8.70
N ARG A 139 -4.13 -13.22 -9.98
CA ARG A 139 -5.36 -13.12 -10.78
C ARG A 139 -6.14 -14.43 -10.82
N GLU A 140 -5.48 -15.56 -11.08
CA GLU A 140 -6.13 -16.87 -11.12
C GLU A 140 -6.78 -17.25 -9.77
N ARG A 141 -6.14 -16.88 -8.66
CA ARG A 141 -6.66 -17.14 -7.31
C ARG A 141 -7.88 -16.27 -7.01
N GLN A 142 -7.81 -14.99 -7.33
CA GLN A 142 -8.93 -14.06 -7.19
C GLN A 142 -10.13 -14.52 -8.02
N GLN A 143 -9.91 -14.97 -9.26
CA GLN A 143 -10.96 -15.50 -10.14
C GLN A 143 -11.67 -16.70 -9.53
N ARG A 144 -10.91 -17.68 -9.01
CA ARG A 144 -11.47 -18.85 -8.32
C ARG A 144 -12.30 -18.50 -7.10
N ARG A 145 -11.95 -17.41 -6.39
CA ARG A 145 -12.68 -16.95 -5.21
C ARG A 145 -13.93 -16.17 -5.55
N LEU A 146 -13.85 -15.25 -6.51
CA LEU A 146 -14.84 -14.20 -6.69
C LEU A 146 -15.90 -14.50 -7.74
N LEU A 147 -15.59 -15.30 -8.77
CA LEU A 147 -16.54 -15.56 -9.87
C LEU A 147 -17.81 -16.29 -9.41
N GLU A 148 -17.76 -17.01 -8.28
CA GLU A 148 -18.92 -17.69 -7.71
C GLU A 148 -19.60 -16.87 -6.59
N ALA A 149 -19.02 -15.74 -6.18
CA ALA A 149 -19.38 -15.06 -4.94
C ALA A 149 -20.33 -13.85 -5.10
N SER A 150 -20.52 -13.31 -6.31
CA SER A 150 -21.29 -12.07 -6.49
C SER A 150 -22.19 -12.08 -7.73
N SER A 151 -23.35 -11.42 -7.58
CA SER A 151 -24.24 -11.07 -8.69
C SER A 151 -23.83 -9.79 -9.43
N ILE A 152 -22.89 -9.02 -8.88
CA ILE A 152 -22.33 -7.83 -9.52
C ILE A 152 -21.30 -8.24 -10.59
N PRO A 153 -21.27 -7.59 -11.77
CA PRO A 153 -20.22 -7.81 -12.76
C PRO A 153 -18.82 -7.63 -12.16
N ILE A 154 -17.96 -8.64 -12.32
CA ILE A 154 -16.55 -8.60 -11.90
C ILE A 154 -15.67 -8.74 -13.13
N ARG A 155 -14.66 -7.90 -13.27
CA ARG A 155 -13.61 -8.05 -14.28
C ARG A 155 -12.22 -7.77 -13.72
N TRP A 156 -11.23 -8.43 -14.33
CA TRP A 156 -9.82 -8.17 -14.07
C TRP A 156 -9.25 -7.27 -15.16
N SER A 157 -8.39 -6.34 -14.76
CA SER A 157 -7.83 -5.34 -15.66
C SER A 157 -6.35 -5.09 -15.40
N THR A 158 -5.74 -4.25 -16.22
CA THR A 158 -4.42 -3.65 -15.99
C THR A 158 -4.57 -2.13 -15.93
N ALA A 159 -3.54 -1.42 -15.45
CA ALA A 159 -3.56 0.03 -15.43
C ALA A 159 -3.70 0.62 -16.85
N GLU A 160 -3.12 -0.02 -17.87
CA GLU A 160 -3.19 0.39 -19.28
C GLU A 160 -4.60 0.20 -19.85
N GLN A 161 -5.25 -0.90 -19.48
CA GLN A 161 -6.63 -1.17 -19.89
C GLN A 161 -7.61 -0.17 -19.28
N LEU A 162 -7.44 0.18 -18.00
CA LEU A 162 -8.22 1.26 -17.37
C LEU A 162 -8.00 2.61 -18.05
N GLN A 163 -6.77 2.95 -18.45
CA GLN A 163 -6.50 4.17 -19.20
C GLN A 163 -7.17 4.19 -20.58
N SER A 164 -7.33 3.02 -21.20
CA SER A 164 -7.97 2.88 -22.51
C SER A 164 -9.50 2.96 -22.41
N ASP A 165 -10.08 2.53 -21.28
CA ASP A 165 -11.50 2.65 -20.98
C ASP A 165 -11.74 3.24 -19.58
N PRO A 166 -11.63 4.59 -19.44
CA PRO A 166 -11.67 5.24 -18.14
C PRO A 166 -13.04 5.18 -17.48
N VAL A 167 -13.04 4.79 -16.21
CA VAL A 167 -14.25 4.52 -15.42
C VAL A 167 -14.69 5.73 -14.60
N VAL A 168 -15.91 5.67 -14.04
CA VAL A 168 -16.41 6.62 -13.04
C VAL A 168 -16.66 5.85 -11.76
N GLY A 169 -16.24 6.36 -10.60
CA GLY A 169 -16.52 5.69 -9.33
C GLY A 169 -15.43 5.83 -8.28
N PHE A 170 -15.05 4.71 -7.69
CA PHE A 170 -14.21 4.67 -6.49
C PHE A 170 -13.02 3.75 -6.73
N VAL A 171 -11.82 4.24 -6.48
CA VAL A 171 -10.59 3.47 -6.55
C VAL A 171 -10.06 3.28 -5.13
N VAL A 172 -9.72 2.05 -4.76
CA VAL A 172 -9.07 1.70 -3.49
C VAL A 172 -7.71 1.10 -3.79
N ALA A 173 -6.67 1.62 -3.13
CA ALA A 173 -5.33 1.05 -3.10
C ALA A 173 -4.96 0.83 -1.63
N HIS A 174 -5.12 -0.42 -1.16
CA HIS A 174 -4.95 -0.78 0.24
C HIS A 174 -3.74 -1.69 0.40
N GLU A 175 -2.73 -1.25 1.18
CA GLU A 175 -1.43 -1.94 1.31
C GLU A 175 -0.86 -2.28 -0.08
N PHE A 176 -0.91 -1.29 -0.98
CA PHE A 176 -0.46 -1.43 -2.36
C PHE A 176 0.90 -0.75 -2.57
N PHE A 177 1.10 0.42 -1.95
CA PHE A 177 2.30 1.22 -2.20
C PHE A 177 3.50 0.65 -1.45
N ASP A 178 3.29 0.02 -0.31
CA ASP A 178 4.37 -0.53 0.49
C ASP A 178 5.12 -1.69 -0.20
N ALA A 179 4.42 -2.45 -1.03
CA ALA A 179 4.97 -3.52 -1.86
C ALA A 179 5.54 -3.03 -3.20
N LEU A 180 5.46 -1.73 -3.54
CA LEU A 180 6.07 -1.21 -4.76
C LEU A 180 7.59 -1.15 -4.64
N PRO A 181 8.34 -1.52 -5.70
CA PRO A 181 9.79 -1.42 -5.69
C PRO A 181 10.28 0.02 -5.43
N VAL A 182 11.15 0.18 -4.43
CA VAL A 182 11.72 1.49 -4.04
C VAL A 182 13.21 1.61 -4.36
N ASP A 183 13.62 2.83 -4.70
CA ASP A 183 15.04 3.17 -4.73
C ASP A 183 15.54 3.36 -3.29
N ARG A 184 16.66 2.72 -2.94
CA ARG A 184 17.30 2.90 -1.63
C ARG A 184 18.39 3.95 -1.75
N LEU A 185 18.27 5.06 -1.04
CA LEU A 185 19.26 6.12 -0.98
C LEU A 185 20.16 5.90 0.23
N VAL A 186 21.47 6.11 0.07
CA VAL A 186 22.46 5.96 1.15
C VAL A 186 23.43 7.13 1.17
N TRP A 187 23.67 7.68 2.34
CA TRP A 187 24.67 8.72 2.56
C TRP A 187 26.05 8.08 2.78
N CYS A 188 27.02 8.44 1.95
CA CYS A 188 28.37 7.89 2.01
C CYS A 188 29.40 8.92 1.54
N ASN A 189 30.47 9.12 2.32
CA ASN A 189 31.55 10.05 2.02
C ASN A 189 31.07 11.47 1.68
N GLY A 190 30.07 11.98 2.42
CA GLY A 190 29.54 13.33 2.25
C GLY A 190 28.66 13.55 1.00
N SER A 191 28.16 12.48 0.38
CA SER A 191 27.27 12.55 -0.78
C SER A 191 26.16 11.51 -0.71
N LEU A 192 25.02 11.82 -1.34
CA LEU A 192 23.91 10.89 -1.49
C LEU A 192 24.19 9.96 -2.68
N GLN A 193 24.08 8.66 -2.46
CA GLN A 193 24.32 7.61 -3.44
C GLN A 193 23.09 6.70 -3.52
N LEU A 194 23.02 5.91 -4.59
CA LEU A 194 22.01 4.85 -4.72
C LEU A 194 22.57 3.54 -4.16
N GLN A 195 21.79 2.81 -3.38
CA GLN A 195 22.15 1.46 -2.97
C GLN A 195 21.81 0.48 -4.09
N GLY A 196 22.78 -0.33 -4.49
CA GLY A 196 22.64 -1.42 -5.43
C GLY A 196 22.84 -2.79 -4.79
N VAL A 197 22.52 -3.84 -5.55
CA VAL A 197 22.78 -5.25 -5.22
C VAL A 197 23.68 -5.84 -6.30
N ARG A 198 24.77 -6.49 -5.88
CA ARG A 198 25.75 -7.10 -6.77
C ARG A 198 25.90 -8.59 -6.50
N LEU A 199 26.12 -9.36 -7.57
CA LEU A 199 26.59 -10.74 -7.49
C LEU A 199 28.12 -10.77 -7.29
N SER A 200 28.56 -11.27 -6.15
CA SER A 200 29.97 -11.50 -5.85
C SER A 200 30.47 -12.83 -6.45
N GLY A 201 31.80 -12.97 -6.59
CA GLY A 201 32.43 -14.08 -7.31
C GLY A 201 32.19 -15.48 -6.70
N ASN A 202 31.80 -15.54 -5.43
CA ASN A 202 31.42 -16.74 -4.68
C ASN A 202 29.91 -17.07 -4.77
N GLN A 203 29.16 -16.44 -5.67
CA GLN A 203 27.70 -16.51 -5.75
C GLN A 203 26.96 -15.97 -4.51
N SER A 204 27.59 -15.09 -3.74
CA SER A 204 26.88 -14.34 -2.71
C SER A 204 26.40 -12.98 -3.22
N LEU A 205 25.36 -12.46 -2.60
CA LEU A 205 24.90 -11.09 -2.80
C LEU A 205 25.55 -10.16 -1.79
N GLU A 206 25.81 -8.94 -2.24
CA GLU A 206 26.28 -7.85 -1.39
C GLU A 206 25.63 -6.53 -1.83
N THR A 207 25.46 -5.63 -0.87
CA THR A 207 25.07 -4.25 -1.15
C THR A 207 26.27 -3.46 -1.61
N ILE A 208 26.05 -2.58 -2.58
CA ILE A 208 27.07 -1.67 -3.10
C ILE A 208 26.51 -0.26 -3.22
N THR A 209 27.37 0.75 -3.30
CA THR A 209 26.98 2.11 -3.69
C THR A 209 27.10 2.27 -5.19
N LEU A 210 26.06 2.82 -5.80
CA LEU A 210 25.98 3.20 -7.21
C LEU A 210 25.84 4.74 -7.30
N PRO A 211 26.36 5.37 -8.37
CA PRO A 211 26.13 6.78 -8.62
C PRO A 211 24.63 7.10 -8.65
N LEU A 212 24.23 8.18 -7.99
CA LEU A 212 22.86 8.67 -8.08
C LEU A 212 22.61 9.25 -9.50
N PRO A 213 21.62 8.76 -10.25
CA PRO A 213 21.30 9.32 -11.56
C PRO A 213 20.86 10.78 -11.44
N SER A 214 21.38 11.67 -12.30
CA SER A 214 21.09 13.12 -12.26
C SER A 214 19.59 13.46 -12.33
N ALA A 215 18.83 12.69 -13.10
CA ALA A 215 17.37 12.84 -13.17
C ALA A 215 16.69 12.52 -11.83
N LEU A 216 17.16 11.49 -11.12
CA LEU A 216 16.63 11.12 -9.81
C LEU A 216 17.04 12.14 -8.74
N GLU A 217 18.31 12.59 -8.75
CA GLU A 217 18.79 13.66 -7.89
C GLU A 217 17.98 14.95 -8.06
N SER A 218 17.72 15.36 -9.31
CA SER A 218 16.91 16.55 -9.61
C SER A 218 15.48 16.39 -9.10
N SER A 219 14.86 15.24 -9.35
CA SER A 219 13.51 14.93 -8.86
C SER A 219 13.42 14.97 -7.34
N ILE A 220 14.39 14.38 -6.63
CA ILE A 220 14.48 14.43 -5.17
C ILE A 220 14.58 15.88 -4.69
N ALA A 221 15.47 16.68 -5.28
CA ALA A 221 15.66 18.08 -4.89
C ALA A 221 14.39 18.91 -5.09
N GLU A 222 13.73 18.77 -6.25
CA GLU A 222 12.49 19.48 -6.58
C GLU A 222 11.34 19.12 -5.64
N ILE A 223 11.10 17.82 -5.41
CA ILE A 223 10.02 17.34 -4.53
C ILE A 223 10.31 17.74 -3.08
N SER A 224 11.54 17.56 -2.60
CA SER A 224 11.94 17.93 -1.23
C SER A 224 11.72 19.43 -0.98
N ALA A 225 12.07 20.28 -1.95
CA ALA A 225 11.86 21.71 -1.88
C ALA A 225 10.37 22.08 -1.82
N ARG A 226 9.52 21.47 -2.65
CA ARG A 226 8.07 21.71 -2.63
C ARG A 226 7.41 21.26 -1.33
N CYS A 227 7.81 20.11 -0.82
CA CYS A 227 7.25 19.52 0.39
C CYS A 227 7.88 20.06 1.69
N GLY A 228 8.91 20.90 1.61
CA GLY A 228 9.53 21.54 2.77
C GLY A 228 10.36 20.59 3.65
N PHE A 229 11.03 19.61 3.05
CA PHE A 229 11.99 18.74 3.74
C PHE A 229 13.34 18.68 3.00
N ALA A 230 14.33 17.99 3.56
CA ALA A 230 15.64 17.80 2.95
C ALA A 230 16.10 16.34 3.03
N ILE A 231 16.83 15.88 2.01
CA ILE A 231 17.48 14.58 1.96
C ILE A 231 18.96 14.80 1.61
N PRO A 232 19.90 14.48 2.50
CA PRO A 232 19.68 14.00 3.87
C PRO A 232 19.10 15.08 4.79
N PRO A 233 18.53 14.68 5.95
CA PRO A 233 18.05 15.60 6.97
C PRO A 233 19.22 16.25 7.74
N GLY A 234 19.74 17.37 7.22
CA GLY A 234 20.85 18.07 7.86
C GLY A 234 22.10 17.21 7.99
N GLU A 235 22.78 17.25 9.14
CA GLU A 235 23.95 16.41 9.41
C GLU A 235 23.54 14.99 9.77
N VAL A 236 23.88 14.04 8.90
CA VAL A 236 23.73 12.59 9.11
C VAL A 236 25.09 11.89 9.06
N GLN A 237 25.18 10.73 9.71
CA GLN A 237 26.38 9.89 9.66
C GLN A 237 26.43 9.09 8.36
N ASP A 238 27.63 8.70 7.93
CA ASP A 238 27.81 7.73 6.87
C ASP A 238 27.06 6.44 7.20
N GLY A 239 26.38 5.90 6.19
CA GLY A 239 25.47 4.76 6.33
C GLY A 239 24.01 5.13 6.62
N TRP A 240 23.67 6.42 6.81
CA TRP A 240 22.26 6.83 6.82
C TRP A 240 21.58 6.45 5.51
N ALA A 241 20.48 5.71 5.59
CA ALA A 241 19.74 5.23 4.43
C ALA A 241 18.24 5.47 4.56
N THR A 242 17.57 5.58 3.41
CA THR A 242 16.13 5.75 3.31
C THR A 242 15.60 5.21 1.97
N GLU A 243 14.29 5.10 1.84
CA GLU A 243 13.63 4.69 0.60
C GLU A 243 13.06 5.91 -0.15
N TRP A 244 13.10 5.84 -1.48
CA TRP A 244 12.49 6.82 -2.37
C TRP A 244 11.60 6.11 -3.39
N HIS A 245 10.35 6.52 -3.48
CA HIS A 245 9.35 5.88 -4.32
C HIS A 245 9.28 6.58 -5.68
N SER A 246 10.23 6.27 -6.54
CA SER A 246 10.38 6.90 -7.85
C SER A 246 9.16 6.75 -8.78
N ASP A 247 8.34 5.70 -8.60
CA ASP A 247 7.20 5.42 -9.49
C ASP A 247 5.88 6.07 -9.07
N GLN A 248 5.81 6.74 -7.91
CA GLN A 248 4.55 7.33 -7.43
C GLN A 248 3.90 8.24 -8.47
N ALA A 249 4.65 9.17 -9.05
CA ALA A 249 4.12 10.13 -10.02
C ALA A 249 3.62 9.43 -11.30
N HIS A 250 4.32 8.37 -11.76
CA HIS A 250 3.88 7.60 -12.90
C HIS A 250 2.57 6.87 -12.61
N TRP A 251 2.48 6.23 -11.44
CA TRP A 251 1.28 5.50 -11.02
C TRP A 251 0.08 6.44 -10.86
N PHE A 252 0.23 7.55 -10.12
CA PHE A 252 -0.86 8.52 -9.95
C PHE A 252 -1.35 9.09 -11.28
N ARG A 253 -0.45 9.33 -12.24
CA ARG A 253 -0.82 9.76 -13.59
C ARG A 253 -1.59 8.68 -14.36
N ALA A 254 -1.14 7.43 -14.30
CA ALA A 254 -1.85 6.32 -14.93
C ALA A 254 -3.27 6.19 -14.39
N ILE A 255 -3.46 6.33 -13.07
CA ILE A 255 -4.80 6.24 -12.47
C ILE A 255 -5.63 7.48 -12.80
N ALA A 256 -5.03 8.67 -12.86
CA ALA A 256 -5.73 9.89 -13.25
C ALA A 256 -6.31 9.81 -14.66
N ASN A 257 -5.65 9.06 -15.54
CA ASN A 257 -6.09 8.76 -16.90
C ASN A 257 -7.14 7.64 -16.94
N GLY A 258 -7.08 6.67 -16.02
CA GLY A 258 -8.05 5.57 -15.90
C GLY A 258 -9.33 5.90 -15.12
N LEU A 259 -9.34 7.00 -14.37
CA LEU A 259 -10.51 7.49 -13.64
C LEU A 259 -11.03 8.79 -14.25
N ARG A 260 -12.16 8.72 -14.96
CA ARG A 260 -12.80 9.88 -15.59
C ARG A 260 -13.34 10.85 -14.55
N GLN A 261 -13.97 10.33 -13.49
CA GLN A 261 -14.51 11.11 -12.38
C GLN A 261 -14.64 10.18 -11.18
N GLY A 262 -14.23 10.63 -9.99
CA GLY A 262 -14.31 9.75 -8.83
C GLY A 262 -13.44 10.10 -7.66
N ALA A 263 -13.38 9.15 -6.74
CA ALA A 263 -12.52 9.16 -5.57
C ALA A 263 -11.40 8.13 -5.75
N LEU A 264 -10.20 8.47 -5.27
CA LEU A 264 -9.14 7.51 -4.99
C LEU A 264 -8.86 7.52 -3.50
N LEU A 265 -8.93 6.35 -2.87
CA LEU A 265 -8.59 6.14 -1.49
C LEU A 265 -7.34 5.27 -1.40
N VAL A 266 -6.26 5.85 -0.89
CA VAL A 266 -5.01 5.15 -0.58
C VAL A 266 -4.98 4.85 0.92
N ILE A 267 -4.82 3.59 1.29
CA ILE A 267 -4.77 3.12 2.68
C ILE A 267 -3.47 2.37 2.89
N ASP A 268 -2.52 2.96 3.62
CA ASP A 268 -1.18 2.38 3.73
C ASP A 268 -0.46 2.77 5.03
N TYR A 269 0.58 2.01 5.37
CA TYR A 269 1.55 2.36 6.43
C TYR A 269 2.33 3.57 5.98
N SER A 270 2.07 4.73 6.58
CA SER A 270 2.65 5.97 6.10
C SER A 270 3.06 6.93 7.20
N LEU A 271 4.07 7.75 6.89
CA LEU A 271 4.64 8.73 7.80
C LEU A 271 4.73 10.09 7.13
N GLU A 272 4.59 11.14 7.94
CA GLU A 272 4.92 12.49 7.51
C GLU A 272 6.42 12.59 7.17
N ALA A 273 6.81 13.37 6.16
CA ALA A 273 8.20 13.46 5.67
C ALA A 273 9.22 13.73 6.78
N ARG A 274 8.87 14.58 7.75
CA ARG A 274 9.71 14.87 8.94
C ARG A 274 10.00 13.65 9.82
N ARG A 275 9.15 12.62 9.80
CA ARG A 275 9.31 11.34 10.52
C ARG A 275 9.88 10.26 9.59
N TYR A 276 9.56 10.33 8.31
CA TYR A 276 10.05 9.42 7.28
C TYR A 276 11.55 9.61 7.03
N TYR A 277 11.98 10.83 6.71
CA TYR A 277 13.38 11.18 6.45
C TYR A 277 14.10 11.70 7.70
N ALA A 278 13.71 11.25 8.90
CA ALA A 278 14.34 11.75 10.13
C ALA A 278 15.79 11.25 10.29
N SER A 279 16.70 12.09 10.77
CA SER A 279 18.11 11.70 11.00
C SER A 279 18.26 10.51 11.96
N ARG A 280 17.35 10.38 12.93
CA ARG A 280 17.29 9.25 13.87
C ARG A 280 16.79 7.93 13.26
N ARG A 281 16.21 7.97 12.06
CA ARG A 281 15.80 6.78 11.30
C ARG A 281 16.92 6.47 10.32
N THR A 282 17.93 5.77 10.81
CA THR A 282 19.20 5.62 10.11
C THR A 282 19.18 4.62 8.97
N ASP A 283 18.19 3.73 8.90
CA ASP A 283 18.12 2.66 7.87
C ASP A 283 16.74 2.60 7.18
N GLY A 284 16.00 3.71 7.22
CA GLY A 284 14.70 3.83 6.59
C GLY A 284 13.60 3.00 7.25
N THR A 285 12.74 2.45 6.39
CA THR A 285 11.50 1.73 6.71
C THR A 285 11.40 0.37 6.00
N LEU A 286 12.37 0.03 5.15
CA LEU A 286 12.41 -1.25 4.46
C LEU A 286 12.38 -2.42 5.47
N MET A 287 11.48 -3.36 5.26
CA MET A 287 11.27 -4.50 6.13
C MET A 287 10.94 -5.75 5.32
N GLY A 288 11.48 -6.91 5.71
CA GLY A 288 11.05 -8.20 5.19
C GLY A 288 9.98 -8.84 6.07
N TYR A 289 9.04 -9.58 5.49
CA TYR A 289 8.04 -10.34 6.25
C TYR A 289 7.93 -11.79 5.78
N ARG A 290 7.91 -12.72 6.74
CA ARG A 290 7.74 -14.16 6.47
C ARG A 290 7.20 -14.87 7.70
N HIS A 291 6.21 -15.76 7.53
CA HIS A 291 5.58 -16.50 8.64
C HIS A 291 5.25 -15.64 9.88
N GLN A 292 4.68 -14.45 9.65
CA GLN A 292 4.31 -13.46 10.68
C GLN A 292 5.50 -12.87 11.45
N GLN A 293 6.71 -12.93 10.90
CA GLN A 293 7.92 -12.38 11.50
C GLN A 293 8.51 -11.28 10.62
N ALA A 294 8.86 -10.16 11.27
CA ALA A 294 9.64 -9.09 10.68
C ALA A 294 11.12 -9.49 10.57
N ILE A 295 11.72 -9.29 9.41
CA ILE A 295 13.07 -9.72 9.05
C ILE A 295 13.85 -8.52 8.51
N ASN A 296 14.94 -8.14 9.20
CA ASN A 296 15.85 -7.07 8.79
C ASN A 296 16.99 -7.62 7.90
N ALA A 297 16.64 -8.37 6.85
CA ALA A 297 17.61 -9.01 5.95
C ALA A 297 17.03 -9.15 4.53
N PRO A 298 16.96 -8.04 3.75
CA PRO A 298 16.26 -8.04 2.46
C PRO A 298 16.95 -8.87 1.36
N LEU A 299 18.24 -9.22 1.54
CA LEU A 299 18.99 -10.07 0.62
C LEU A 299 18.89 -11.58 0.94
N GLU A 300 18.19 -11.95 2.01
CA GLU A 300 17.94 -13.36 2.36
C GLU A 300 16.59 -13.84 1.81
N GLN A 301 16.37 -15.16 1.76
CA GLN A 301 15.07 -15.79 1.43
C GLN A 301 14.34 -15.18 0.21
N ILE A 302 15.09 -14.81 -0.82
CA ILE A 302 14.59 -14.01 -1.94
C ILE A 302 13.50 -14.78 -2.70
N GLY A 303 12.38 -14.12 -2.97
CA GLY A 303 11.18 -14.74 -3.56
C GLY A 303 10.33 -15.54 -2.57
N ALA A 304 10.78 -15.68 -1.31
CA ALA A 304 10.10 -16.42 -0.25
C ALA A 304 9.80 -15.58 1.01
N GLN A 305 10.11 -14.29 0.97
CA GLN A 305 9.66 -13.29 1.92
C GLN A 305 9.08 -12.10 1.15
N ASP A 306 8.14 -11.41 1.77
CA ASP A 306 7.71 -10.11 1.31
C ASP A 306 8.76 -9.04 1.65
N LEU A 307 8.79 -7.95 0.91
CA LEU A 307 9.61 -6.77 1.16
C LEU A 307 8.71 -5.55 1.06
N THR A 308 8.65 -4.77 2.13
CA THR A 308 7.81 -3.59 2.19
C THR A 308 8.61 -2.35 2.60
N ALA A 309 8.17 -1.18 2.16
CA ALA A 309 8.64 0.11 2.64
C ALA A 309 7.44 0.98 2.99
N HIS A 310 7.51 1.76 4.08
CA HIS A 310 6.39 2.66 4.38
C HIS A 310 6.26 3.72 3.28
N LEU A 311 5.08 4.32 3.17
CA LEU A 311 4.79 5.42 2.27
C LEU A 311 5.05 6.78 2.94
N CYS A 312 5.71 7.70 2.23
CA CYS A 312 5.81 9.08 2.70
C CYS A 312 4.56 9.87 2.27
N ILE A 313 3.81 10.40 3.24
CA ILE A 313 2.52 11.08 3.00
C ILE A 313 2.72 12.30 2.09
N ASP A 314 3.71 13.13 2.40
CA ASP A 314 3.94 14.40 1.71
C ASP A 314 4.36 14.18 0.25
N THR A 315 5.22 13.18 -0.03
CA THR A 315 5.59 12.87 -1.43
C THR A 315 4.45 12.23 -2.19
N ALA A 316 3.62 11.41 -1.55
CA ALA A 316 2.45 10.81 -2.18
C ALA A 316 1.41 11.87 -2.56
N ILE A 317 1.14 12.83 -1.66
CA ILE A 317 0.26 13.97 -1.94
C ILE A 317 0.84 14.83 -3.07
N ASP A 318 2.13 15.16 -3.04
CA ASP A 318 2.78 15.93 -4.11
C ASP A 318 2.66 15.22 -5.47
N ALA A 319 2.95 13.92 -5.52
CA ALA A 319 2.85 13.11 -6.73
C ALA A 319 1.41 13.06 -7.27
N ALA A 320 0.41 12.92 -6.40
CA ALA A 320 -0.99 12.94 -6.77
C ALA A 320 -1.41 14.31 -7.33
N VAL A 321 -1.12 15.39 -6.61
CA VAL A 321 -1.50 16.75 -7.03
C VAL A 321 -0.88 17.13 -8.37
N HIS A 322 0.40 16.83 -8.58
CA HIS A 322 1.08 17.09 -9.86
C HIS A 322 0.66 16.12 -10.98
N SER A 323 -0.14 15.11 -10.66
CA SER A 323 -0.78 14.21 -11.64
C SER A 323 -2.24 14.55 -11.90
N GLY A 324 -2.73 15.71 -11.42
CA GLY A 324 -4.08 16.20 -11.70
C GLY A 324 -5.16 15.74 -10.72
N TRP A 325 -4.76 15.24 -9.55
CA TRP A 325 -5.65 14.93 -8.44
C TRP A 325 -5.84 16.12 -7.51
N ARG A 326 -7.02 16.22 -6.90
CA ARG A 326 -7.26 17.10 -5.76
C ARG A 326 -7.03 16.30 -4.48
N SER A 327 -6.07 16.68 -3.64
CA SER A 327 -6.00 16.13 -2.27
C SER A 327 -7.18 16.67 -1.46
N ILE A 328 -7.95 15.78 -0.83
CA ILE A 328 -9.19 16.12 -0.13
C ILE A 328 -9.00 16.01 1.37
N ASP A 329 -8.66 14.82 1.86
CA ASP A 329 -8.56 14.52 3.28
C ASP A 329 -7.45 13.49 3.57
N CYS A 330 -6.95 13.49 4.81
CA CYS A 330 -6.04 12.49 5.32
C CYS A 330 -6.33 12.26 6.81
N VAL A 331 -6.69 11.03 7.19
CA VAL A 331 -7.01 10.66 8.59
C VAL A 331 -6.35 9.35 8.98
N ARG A 332 -6.26 9.08 10.29
CA ARG A 332 -5.82 7.78 10.78
C ARG A 332 -6.90 6.72 10.56
N GLN A 333 -6.51 5.49 10.24
CA GLN A 333 -7.44 4.38 10.11
C GLN A 333 -8.27 4.18 11.38
N GLY A 334 -7.64 4.23 12.55
CA GLY A 334 -8.38 4.10 13.81
C GLY A 334 -9.48 5.16 13.97
N GLU A 335 -9.20 6.40 13.59
CA GLU A 335 -10.15 7.51 13.64
C GLU A 335 -11.29 7.34 12.62
N ALA A 336 -10.96 6.97 11.39
CA ALA A 336 -11.94 6.70 10.33
C ALA A 336 -12.88 5.55 10.72
N LEU A 337 -12.34 4.42 11.16
CA LEU A 337 -13.13 3.24 11.51
C LEU A 337 -14.04 3.51 12.72
N LEU A 338 -13.56 4.23 13.74
CA LEU A 338 -14.39 4.66 14.86
C LEU A 338 -15.53 5.57 14.38
N ALA A 339 -15.24 6.55 13.52
CA ALA A 339 -16.25 7.46 12.96
C ALA A 339 -17.25 6.76 12.02
N LEU A 340 -16.86 5.66 11.38
CA LEU A 340 -17.72 4.82 10.53
C LEU A 340 -18.57 3.82 11.34
N GLY A 341 -18.41 3.81 12.65
CA GLY A 341 -19.26 3.08 13.59
C GLY A 341 -18.72 1.71 14.01
N LEU A 342 -17.40 1.61 14.22
CA LEU A 342 -16.77 0.44 14.83
C LEU A 342 -17.23 0.21 16.28
N ALA A 343 -17.56 1.29 17.01
CA ALA A 343 -18.05 1.20 18.39
C ALA A 343 -19.39 0.46 18.48
N GLU A 344 -20.31 0.74 17.56
CA GLU A 344 -21.61 0.07 17.46
C GLU A 344 -21.44 -1.41 17.11
N ARG A 345 -20.48 -1.74 16.25
CA ARG A 345 -20.14 -3.14 15.93
C ARG A 345 -19.60 -3.88 17.14
N LEU A 346 -18.70 -3.27 17.92
CA LEU A 346 -18.21 -3.82 19.18
C LEU A 346 -19.34 -4.03 20.20
N HIS A 347 -20.26 -3.08 20.30
CA HIS A 347 -21.41 -3.20 21.20
C HIS A 347 -22.35 -4.34 20.78
N GLY A 348 -22.62 -4.48 19.48
CA GLY A 348 -23.45 -5.55 18.93
C GLY A 348 -22.91 -6.97 19.18
N LEU A 349 -21.62 -7.14 19.47
CA LEU A 349 -21.09 -8.46 19.87
C LEU A 349 -21.65 -8.94 21.21
N GLN A 350 -22.12 -8.03 22.06
CA GLN A 350 -22.68 -8.38 23.39
C GLN A 350 -24.04 -9.07 23.29
N THR A 351 -24.74 -8.92 22.16
CA THR A 351 -26.05 -9.53 21.92
C THR A 351 -25.98 -10.88 21.23
N LEU A 352 -24.78 -11.38 20.91
CA LEU A 352 -24.59 -12.69 20.32
C LEU A 352 -24.92 -13.81 21.31
N ALA A 353 -25.40 -14.94 20.78
CA ALA A 353 -25.78 -16.07 21.61
C ALA A 353 -24.56 -16.70 22.31
N PRO A 354 -24.71 -17.34 23.50
CA PRO A 354 -23.58 -17.87 24.27
C PRO A 354 -22.71 -18.88 23.52
N ASP A 355 -23.29 -19.65 22.59
CA ASP A 355 -22.60 -20.61 21.73
C ASP A 355 -21.70 -19.92 20.68
N GLN A 356 -21.90 -18.63 20.41
CA GLN A 356 -21.08 -17.80 19.52
C GLN A 356 -19.98 -17.03 20.25
N LEU A 357 -19.81 -17.22 21.56
CA LEU A 357 -18.84 -16.48 22.37
C LEU A 357 -17.39 -16.54 21.82
N PRO A 358 -16.85 -17.71 21.38
CA PRO A 358 -15.52 -17.74 20.79
C PRO A 358 -15.38 -16.87 19.53
N GLN A 359 -16.41 -16.87 18.66
CA GLN A 359 -16.44 -16.04 17.47
C GLN A 359 -16.51 -14.56 17.83
N ALA A 360 -17.33 -14.20 18.82
CA ALA A 360 -17.45 -12.83 19.33
C ALA A 360 -16.10 -12.31 19.87
N LEU A 361 -15.36 -13.15 20.61
CA LEU A 361 -14.04 -12.79 21.14
C LEU A 361 -13.01 -12.58 20.04
N ASN A 362 -12.94 -13.49 19.05
CA ASN A 362 -12.03 -13.35 17.92
C ASN A 362 -12.33 -12.08 17.10
N ARG A 363 -13.61 -11.82 16.82
CA ARG A 363 -14.06 -10.63 16.08
C ARG A 363 -13.78 -9.34 16.87
N ARG A 364 -13.95 -9.36 18.19
CA ARG A 364 -13.56 -8.25 19.07
C ARG A 364 -12.06 -7.98 19.00
N GLU A 365 -11.22 -9.02 19.08
CA GLU A 365 -9.77 -8.86 18.99
C GLU A 365 -9.35 -8.27 17.63
N ALA A 366 -9.91 -8.79 16.54
CA ALA A 366 -9.68 -8.28 15.19
C ALA A 366 -10.01 -6.77 15.10
N MET A 367 -11.20 -6.36 15.56
CA MET A 367 -11.59 -4.95 15.56
C MET A 367 -10.68 -4.06 16.42
N LEU A 368 -10.22 -4.56 17.57
CA LEU A 368 -9.29 -3.80 18.42
C LEU A 368 -7.92 -3.62 17.75
N ARG A 369 -7.43 -4.62 17.01
CA ARG A 369 -6.19 -4.50 16.23
C ARG A 369 -6.31 -3.45 15.12
N LEU A 370 -7.46 -3.35 14.45
CA LEU A 370 -7.72 -2.36 13.39
C LEU A 370 -7.59 -0.90 13.86
N VAL A 371 -7.81 -0.64 15.15
CA VAL A 371 -7.79 0.70 15.75
C VAL A 371 -6.60 0.94 16.68
N ASP A 372 -5.71 -0.04 16.84
CA ASP A 372 -4.52 0.10 17.70
C ASP A 372 -3.55 1.13 17.11
N PRO A 373 -3.30 2.28 17.77
CA PRO A 373 -2.41 3.31 17.25
C PRO A 373 -0.93 2.90 17.23
N ALA A 374 -0.57 1.75 17.81
CA ALA A 374 0.77 1.15 17.67
C ALA A 374 0.85 0.14 16.51
N GLY A 375 -0.27 -0.17 15.86
CA GLY A 375 -0.37 -1.11 14.75
C GLY A 375 -1.25 -0.55 13.63
N LEU A 376 -2.27 -1.31 13.22
CA LEU A 376 -3.10 -0.97 12.07
C LEU A 376 -3.86 0.35 12.21
N GLY A 377 -4.11 0.81 13.44
CA GLY A 377 -4.77 2.09 13.69
C GLY A 377 -3.98 3.31 13.24
N ASP A 378 -2.64 3.22 13.09
CA ASP A 378 -1.80 4.34 12.61
C ASP A 378 -1.69 4.42 11.08
N PHE A 379 -2.29 3.49 10.33
CA PHE A 379 -2.40 3.61 8.87
C PHE A 379 -3.04 4.96 8.52
N ARG A 380 -2.70 5.49 7.34
CA ARG A 380 -3.39 6.68 6.83
C ARG A 380 -4.34 6.31 5.72
N TRP A 381 -5.53 6.88 5.80
CA TRP A 381 -6.48 6.93 4.71
C TRP A 381 -6.30 8.29 4.03
N MET A 382 -5.76 8.30 2.82
CA MET A 382 -5.56 9.51 2.00
C MET A 382 -6.59 9.52 0.88
N LEU A 383 -7.44 10.55 0.87
CA LEU A 383 -8.51 10.72 -0.11
C LEU A 383 -8.10 11.74 -1.17
N PHE A 384 -8.20 11.32 -2.42
CA PHE A 384 -7.98 12.15 -3.59
C PHE A 384 -9.23 12.18 -4.47
N GLY A 385 -9.46 13.30 -5.13
CA GLY A 385 -10.60 13.50 -6.02
C GLY A 385 -10.19 13.80 -7.46
N ARG A 386 -10.96 13.26 -8.41
CA ARG A 386 -10.76 13.50 -9.85
C ARG A 386 -12.04 14.02 -10.47
N ASN A 387 -11.95 15.17 -11.16
CA ASN A 387 -13.03 15.80 -11.92
C ASN A 387 -14.37 15.90 -11.15
N LEU A 388 -14.31 16.19 -9.85
CA LEU A 388 -15.47 16.16 -8.96
C LEU A 388 -16.40 17.39 -9.09
N GLY A 389 -15.96 18.47 -9.73
CA GLY A 389 -16.73 19.72 -9.77
C GLY A 389 -17.07 20.21 -8.35
N GLU A 390 -18.37 20.37 -8.08
CA GLU A 390 -18.91 20.79 -6.77
C GLU A 390 -19.07 19.64 -5.77
N VAL A 391 -18.80 18.38 -6.15
CA VAL A 391 -18.90 17.23 -5.25
C VAL A 391 -17.88 17.36 -4.10
N ASP A 392 -18.42 17.44 -2.88
CA ASP A 392 -17.65 17.54 -1.63
C ASP A 392 -17.53 16.14 -1.00
N LEU A 393 -16.56 15.36 -1.46
CA LEU A 393 -16.17 14.12 -0.78
C LEU A 393 -15.44 14.46 0.51
N ARG A 394 -15.64 13.66 1.55
CA ARG A 394 -14.87 13.71 2.81
C ARG A 394 -14.72 12.33 3.42
N LEU A 395 -13.65 12.16 4.19
CA LEU A 395 -13.48 11.00 5.06
C LEU A 395 -14.24 11.19 6.37
N ALA A 396 -14.82 10.10 6.87
CA ALA A 396 -15.31 10.04 8.23
C ALA A 396 -14.13 10.22 9.19
N GLY A 397 -14.33 11.01 10.26
CA GLY A 397 -13.28 11.36 11.20
C GLY A 397 -12.44 12.58 10.80
N SER A 398 -12.60 13.11 9.58
CA SER A 398 -12.00 14.40 9.21
C SER A 398 -12.54 15.50 10.14
N PRO A 399 -11.68 16.31 10.77
CA PRO A 399 -12.15 17.43 11.57
C PRO A 399 -12.96 18.37 10.68
N ASN A 400 -14.11 18.85 11.18
CA ASN A 400 -14.93 19.87 10.51
C ASN A 400 -14.17 21.22 10.53
N ILE A 401 -13.08 21.31 9.77
CA ILE A 401 -12.36 22.56 9.58
C ILE A 401 -13.08 23.25 8.42
N SER A 402 -13.89 24.26 8.75
CA SER A 402 -14.34 25.24 7.77
C SER A 402 -13.13 25.68 6.95
N ARG A 403 -13.18 25.44 5.63
CA ARG A 403 -12.14 25.73 4.64
C ARG A 403 -11.31 26.95 5.05
N SER A 404 -10.07 26.74 5.50
CA SER A 404 -9.08 27.81 5.54
C SER A 404 -8.49 27.91 4.13
N PRO A 405 -8.55 29.08 3.47
CA PRO A 405 -7.98 29.27 2.16
C PRO A 405 -6.46 29.44 2.32
N LEU A 406 -5.70 28.42 1.97
CA LEU A 406 -4.32 28.56 1.53
C LEU A 406 -4.39 28.33 0.01
N GLY A 407 -4.31 29.33 -0.88
CA GLY A 407 -3.53 30.56 -0.79
C GLY A 407 -2.22 30.30 -1.49
#